data_AF-A0A2N8ND94-F1
#
_entry.id   AF-A0A2N8ND94-F1
#
_cell.length_a   1.000
_cell.length_b   1.000
_cell.length_c   1.000
_cell.angle_alpha   90.00
_cell.angle_beta   90.00
_cell.angle_gamma   90.00
#
_symmetry.space_group_name_H-M   'P 1'
#
loop_
_entity.id
_entity.type
_entity.pdbx_description
1 polymer ?
#
loop_
_entity_poly.entity_id
_entity_poly.type
_entity_poly.pdbx_seq_one_letter_code
_entity_poly.pdbx_strand_id
1 'polypeptide(L)'
;MTEEATKRCPYCGEKIKPTAIKCRHCGEWLAEQSQIPTPPTMPEPKPTPAAPPQQVAVAPQPTPSTTYAPPQTQMSPAQAQERKPGFFEYYFVDLYIRQYIDFEGKTSRKQFWLGYLCLSVFFIMLFCLDLATGMIVILTLVGSLGLAVPFTAAAVRRLHDTGRSGWWFFIQFVPLVGPVWLLVLLAQEGETKDKEGIKFRMPTDYVVAATTVFIIVVSVVVILLGVFSAVLDEIDDEDFDSMYEVSAPDYTVAQASTGNTYLFRGAR
;
A
#
# COMPACT_ATOMS: atom_id res chain seq x y z
N MET A 1 26.56 -60.39 2.84
CA MET A 1 27.06 -59.00 2.93
C MET A 1 26.90 -58.41 1.54
N THR A 2 26.15 -57.33 1.37
CA THR A 2 25.88 -56.75 0.04
C THR A 2 27.00 -55.80 -0.35
N GLU A 3 27.70 -56.08 -1.45
CA GLU A 3 28.65 -55.14 -2.03
C GLU A 3 27.88 -53.95 -2.65
N GLU A 4 27.91 -52.78 -2.00
CA GLU A 4 27.35 -51.56 -2.58
C GLU A 4 28.17 -51.15 -3.80
N ALA A 5 27.55 -51.17 -4.99
CA ALA A 5 28.20 -50.77 -6.24
C ALA A 5 28.62 -49.27 -6.17
N THR A 6 29.92 -49.00 -6.16
CA THR A 6 30.48 -47.63 -6.10
C THR A 6 30.90 -47.12 -7.48
N LYS A 7 30.63 -45.84 -7.76
CA LYS A 7 31.15 -45.13 -8.95
C LYS A 7 32.35 -44.26 -8.55
N ARG A 8 33.20 -43.86 -9.50
CA ARG A 8 34.27 -42.87 -9.23
C ARG A 8 33.81 -41.46 -9.60
N CYS A 9 34.27 -40.47 -8.84
CA CYS A 9 34.05 -39.06 -9.19
C CYS A 9 34.91 -38.66 -10.40
N PRO A 10 34.35 -38.06 -11.48
CA PRO A 10 35.14 -37.63 -12.64
C PRO A 10 36.12 -36.49 -12.34
N TYR A 11 35.86 -35.68 -11.29
CA TYR A 11 36.70 -34.54 -10.92
C TYR A 11 37.87 -34.88 -9.99
N CYS A 12 37.73 -35.91 -9.15
CA CYS A 12 38.73 -36.24 -8.12
C CYS A 12 39.12 -37.72 -8.03
N GLY A 13 38.59 -38.59 -8.91
CA GLY A 13 38.94 -40.02 -9.00
C GLY A 13 38.45 -40.92 -7.85
N GLU A 14 38.04 -40.34 -6.72
CA GLU A 14 37.69 -41.07 -5.50
C GLU A 14 36.36 -41.83 -5.60
N LYS A 15 36.23 -42.94 -4.84
CA LYS A 15 35.04 -43.79 -4.82
C LYS A 15 33.88 -43.12 -4.08
N ILE A 16 32.71 -43.09 -4.69
CA ILE A 16 31.49 -42.46 -4.18
C ILE A 16 30.27 -43.37 -4.37
N LYS A 17 29.22 -43.12 -3.59
CA LYS A 17 27.93 -43.82 -3.73
C LYS A 17 27.28 -43.51 -5.08
N PRO A 18 26.55 -44.46 -5.69
CA PRO A 18 26.02 -44.29 -7.05
C PRO A 18 24.94 -43.19 -7.11
N THR A 19 24.19 -43.01 -6.04
CA THR A 19 23.15 -41.98 -5.84
C THR A 19 23.70 -40.63 -5.33
N ALA A 20 25.01 -40.44 -5.24
CA ALA A 20 25.59 -39.19 -4.76
C ALA A 20 25.41 -38.05 -5.78
N ILE A 21 24.57 -37.08 -5.44
CA ILE A 21 24.31 -35.84 -6.23
C ILE A 21 25.48 -34.85 -6.10
N LYS A 22 26.25 -34.91 -5.00
CA LYS A 22 27.41 -34.06 -4.72
C LYS A 22 28.56 -34.89 -4.17
N CYS A 23 29.79 -34.62 -4.64
CA CYS A 23 30.97 -35.34 -4.17
C CYS A 23 31.38 -34.88 -2.76
N ARG A 24 31.59 -35.81 -1.82
CA ARG A 24 32.07 -35.50 -0.46
C ARG A 24 33.54 -35.06 -0.43
N HIS A 25 34.35 -35.47 -1.41
CA HIS A 25 35.81 -35.25 -1.40
C HIS A 25 36.23 -33.93 -2.05
N CYS A 26 35.62 -33.55 -3.18
CA CYS A 26 35.92 -32.27 -3.85
C CYS A 26 34.80 -31.21 -3.72
N GLY A 27 33.61 -31.57 -3.23
CA GLY A 27 32.47 -30.65 -3.13
C GLY A 27 31.74 -30.38 -4.45
N GLU A 28 32.20 -30.93 -5.57
CA GLU A 28 31.60 -30.68 -6.89
C GLU A 28 30.27 -31.42 -7.09
N TRP A 29 29.37 -30.82 -7.89
CA TRP A 29 28.06 -31.39 -8.19
C TRP A 29 28.13 -32.39 -9.37
N LEU A 30 27.42 -33.51 -9.25
CA LEU A 30 27.49 -34.65 -10.17
C LEU A 30 26.18 -34.86 -10.91
N ALA A 31 25.63 -33.76 -11.46
CA ALA A 31 24.34 -33.76 -12.13
C ALA A 31 24.30 -34.73 -13.33
N GLU A 32 23.12 -35.34 -13.52
CA GLU A 32 22.83 -36.45 -14.42
C GLU A 32 23.31 -36.20 -15.87
N GLN A 33 24.34 -36.94 -16.30
CA GLN A 33 24.73 -37.08 -17.71
C GLN A 33 24.44 -38.51 -18.18
N SER A 34 23.17 -38.85 -18.32
CA SER A 34 22.74 -40.02 -19.07
C SER A 34 22.18 -39.60 -20.44
N GLN A 35 22.74 -40.21 -21.49
CA GLN A 35 22.29 -40.14 -22.90
C GLN A 35 22.60 -38.87 -23.70
N ILE A 36 23.86 -38.74 -24.14
CA ILE A 36 24.18 -38.20 -25.48
C ILE A 36 24.73 -39.37 -26.31
N PRO A 37 24.00 -39.89 -27.31
CA PRO A 37 24.54 -40.86 -28.26
C PRO A 37 25.51 -40.20 -29.25
N THR A 38 26.71 -40.78 -29.40
CA THR A 38 27.73 -40.39 -30.39
C THR A 38 27.43 -40.97 -31.79
N PRO A 39 28.12 -40.51 -32.88
CA PRO A 39 27.51 -40.36 -34.20
C PRO A 39 27.86 -41.47 -35.22
N PRO A 40 27.17 -41.51 -36.39
CA PRO A 40 27.61 -42.23 -37.58
C PRO A 40 28.51 -41.38 -38.51
N THR A 41 29.26 -42.09 -39.36
CA THR A 41 30.46 -41.62 -40.09
C THR A 41 30.21 -40.75 -41.34
N MET A 42 31.20 -39.89 -41.62
CA MET A 42 31.45 -38.97 -42.75
C MET A 42 31.35 -39.62 -44.16
N PRO A 43 31.15 -38.84 -45.25
CA PRO A 43 32.31 -38.45 -46.08
C PRO A 43 32.29 -37.02 -46.68
N GLU A 44 33.48 -36.42 -46.79
CA GLU A 44 33.88 -35.25 -47.62
C GLU A 44 34.86 -35.79 -48.73
N PRO A 45 35.54 -35.02 -49.63
CA PRO A 45 35.67 -33.54 -49.78
C PRO A 45 35.58 -33.00 -51.25
N LYS A 46 35.66 -31.66 -51.45
CA LYS A 46 36.38 -30.95 -52.56
C LYS A 46 36.37 -29.39 -52.42
N PRO A 47 37.25 -28.59 -53.09
CA PRO A 47 38.21 -27.79 -52.30
C PRO A 47 38.51 -26.31 -52.75
N THR A 48 38.78 -25.42 -51.77
CA THR A 48 39.66 -24.19 -51.81
C THR A 48 39.33 -23.07 -52.86
N PRO A 49 39.91 -21.83 -52.88
CA PRO A 49 40.96 -21.24 -52.03
C PRO A 49 40.85 -19.75 -51.53
N ALA A 50 41.52 -19.49 -50.39
CA ALA A 50 42.42 -18.37 -50.03
C ALA A 50 42.11 -16.85 -50.23
N ALA A 51 42.00 -16.15 -49.09
CA ALA A 51 42.83 -14.98 -48.64
C ALA A 51 42.43 -13.49 -48.97
N PRO A 52 42.86 -12.50 -48.13
CA PRO A 52 42.30 -11.11 -47.96
C PRO A 52 43.16 -10.00 -48.66
N PRO A 53 43.21 -8.65 -48.33
CA PRO A 53 42.67 -7.83 -47.21
C PRO A 53 42.24 -6.33 -47.48
N GLN A 54 41.96 -5.58 -46.37
CA GLN A 54 41.83 -4.09 -46.21
C GLN A 54 40.50 -3.42 -46.64
N GLN A 55 39.96 -2.37 -46.00
CA GLN A 55 40.56 -1.08 -45.60
C GLN A 55 39.86 -0.36 -44.40
N VAL A 56 40.52 0.69 -43.89
CA VAL A 56 40.05 1.64 -42.87
C VAL A 56 39.28 2.80 -43.51
N ALA A 57 38.20 3.29 -42.88
CA ALA A 57 37.52 4.53 -43.27
C ALA A 57 37.15 5.38 -42.04
N VAL A 58 37.22 6.71 -42.21
CA VAL A 58 37.19 7.73 -41.14
C VAL A 58 35.79 8.37 -41.01
N ALA A 59 35.44 8.83 -39.80
CA ALA A 59 34.16 9.46 -39.48
C ALA A 59 34.03 10.93 -39.95
N PRO A 60 32.79 11.42 -40.08
CA PRO A 60 32.44 12.82 -39.82
C PRO A 60 31.52 12.97 -38.60
N GLN A 61 31.66 14.08 -37.85
CA GLN A 61 30.87 14.38 -36.65
C GLN A 61 29.52 15.04 -36.96
N PRO A 62 28.55 14.98 -36.02
CA PRO A 62 27.53 16.00 -35.84
C PRO A 62 27.85 16.96 -34.66
N THR A 63 27.37 18.18 -34.84
CA THR A 63 27.55 19.42 -34.06
C THR A 63 27.08 19.40 -32.59
N PRO A 64 27.55 20.35 -31.75
CA PRO A 64 27.16 20.45 -30.35
C PRO A 64 25.76 21.06 -30.18
N SER A 65 24.82 20.29 -29.64
CA SER A 65 23.57 20.81 -29.09
C SER A 65 23.72 21.02 -27.58
N THR A 66 23.87 22.28 -27.17
CA THR A 66 23.91 22.69 -25.75
C THR A 66 22.54 22.52 -25.09
N THR A 67 22.21 21.30 -24.68
CA THR A 67 21.11 21.04 -23.75
C THR A 67 21.65 21.11 -22.34
N TYR A 68 21.26 22.15 -21.60
CA TYR A 68 21.60 22.30 -20.18
C TYR A 68 20.89 21.21 -19.35
N ALA A 69 21.58 20.09 -19.14
CA ALA A 69 21.19 19.13 -18.12
C ALA A 69 21.52 19.70 -16.73
N PRO A 70 20.59 19.72 -15.77
CA PRO A 70 20.92 20.06 -14.38
C PRO A 70 21.93 19.04 -13.84
N PRO A 71 22.85 19.44 -12.94
CA PRO A 71 23.94 18.59 -12.50
C PRO A 71 23.41 17.32 -11.81
N GLN A 72 23.49 16.21 -12.53
CA GLN A 72 23.27 14.88 -11.99
C GLN A 72 24.39 14.61 -10.99
N THR A 73 24.10 14.70 -9.69
CA THR A 73 25.01 14.26 -8.63
C THR A 73 25.21 12.76 -8.76
N GLN A 74 26.23 12.35 -9.52
CA GLN A 74 26.62 10.97 -9.70
C GLN A 74 27.17 10.42 -8.38
N MET A 75 26.28 9.88 -7.55
CA MET A 75 26.70 9.04 -6.43
C MET A 75 27.39 7.79 -6.98
N SER A 76 28.68 7.67 -6.71
CA SER A 76 29.50 6.54 -7.12
C SER A 76 28.92 5.22 -6.60
N PRO A 77 28.79 4.16 -7.43
CA PRO A 77 28.19 2.89 -7.02
C PRO A 77 29.02 2.12 -5.98
N ALA A 78 30.21 2.60 -5.62
CA ALA A 78 31.11 1.96 -4.65
C ALA A 78 30.76 2.21 -3.17
N GLN A 79 29.73 3.01 -2.86
CA GLN A 79 29.29 3.31 -1.49
C GLN A 79 27.75 3.19 -1.32
N ALA A 80 27.12 2.29 -2.08
CA ALA A 80 25.75 1.86 -1.81
C ALA A 80 25.71 0.94 -0.56
N GLN A 81 25.96 1.53 0.61
CA GLN A 81 25.71 0.89 1.91
C GLN A 81 24.26 0.39 1.92
N GLU A 82 24.03 -0.89 2.20
CA GLU A 82 22.68 -1.41 2.50
C GLU A 82 22.16 -0.72 3.77
N ARG A 83 21.53 0.44 3.59
CA ARG A 83 20.82 1.14 4.65
C ARG A 83 19.58 0.31 4.97
N LYS A 84 19.70 -0.55 5.98
CA LYS A 84 18.55 -1.19 6.63
C LYS A 84 17.57 -0.08 7.02
N PRO A 85 16.35 -0.01 6.43
CA PRO A 85 15.42 1.06 6.73
C PRO A 85 15.04 1.03 8.21
N GLY A 86 14.82 2.20 8.79
CA GLY A 86 14.33 2.28 10.17
C GLY A 86 12.97 1.62 10.34
N PHE A 87 12.58 1.27 11.57
CA PHE A 87 11.26 0.67 11.85
C PHE A 87 10.12 1.48 11.23
N PHE A 88 10.04 2.78 11.54
CA PHE A 88 9.00 3.66 11.02
C PHE A 88 9.12 3.88 9.50
N GLU A 89 10.35 3.90 8.97
CA GLU A 89 10.61 4.02 7.54
C GLU A 89 10.01 2.82 6.78
N TYR A 90 10.26 1.58 7.23
CA TYR A 90 9.76 0.38 6.55
C TYR A 90 8.25 0.13 6.74
N TYR A 91 7.73 0.34 7.95
CA TYR A 91 6.33 -0.01 8.26
C TYR A 91 5.33 1.11 7.95
N PHE A 92 5.75 2.39 7.93
CA PHE A 92 4.85 3.52 7.66
C PHE A 92 5.23 4.26 6.38
N VAL A 93 6.47 4.75 6.26
CA VAL A 93 6.88 5.60 5.12
C VAL A 93 6.90 4.81 3.81
N ASP A 94 7.58 3.67 3.77
CA ASP A 94 7.68 2.82 2.58
C ASP A 94 6.32 2.23 2.20
N LEU A 95 5.47 1.92 3.19
CA LEU A 95 4.16 1.28 2.99
C LEU A 95 3.09 2.26 2.49
N TYR A 96 2.96 3.44 3.12
CA TYR A 96 1.89 4.40 2.85
C TYR A 96 2.33 5.64 2.07
N ILE A 97 3.59 6.08 2.19
CA ILE A 97 4.06 7.34 1.58
C ILE A 97 4.78 7.08 0.26
N ARG A 98 5.67 6.08 0.19
CA ARG A 98 6.36 5.73 -1.07
C ARG A 98 5.47 4.94 -2.03
N GLN A 99 4.65 4.03 -1.51
CA GLN A 99 3.70 3.20 -2.28
C GLN A 99 2.26 3.75 -2.16
N TYR A 100 2.09 5.06 -2.31
CA TYR A 100 0.84 5.76 -1.99
C TYR A 100 -0.32 5.42 -2.95
N ILE A 101 -0.08 5.47 -4.27
CA ILE A 101 -1.01 5.02 -5.32
C ILE A 101 -0.57 3.68 -5.96
N ASP A 102 0.34 2.95 -5.31
CA ASP A 102 0.82 1.68 -5.84
C ASP A 102 -0.07 0.53 -5.35
N PHE A 103 -0.91 0.05 -6.25
CA PHE A 103 -1.78 -1.11 -6.05
C PHE A 103 -1.17 -2.40 -6.59
N GLU A 104 -0.05 -2.33 -7.32
CA GLU A 104 0.62 -3.52 -7.84
C GLU A 104 1.58 -4.11 -6.78
N GLY A 105 1.83 -5.42 -6.87
CA GLY A 105 2.75 -6.12 -5.96
C GLY A 105 2.07 -6.74 -4.74
N LYS A 106 2.88 -7.02 -3.70
CA LYS A 106 2.48 -7.83 -2.54
C LYS A 106 3.00 -7.22 -1.25
N THR A 107 2.14 -7.16 -0.22
CA THR A 107 2.53 -6.73 1.14
C THR A 107 2.53 -7.91 2.10
N SER A 108 3.65 -8.14 2.80
CA SER A 108 3.75 -9.23 3.76
C SER A 108 2.83 -9.04 4.97
N ARG A 109 2.36 -10.13 5.58
CA ARG A 109 1.51 -10.10 6.80
C ARG A 109 2.10 -9.20 7.89
N LYS A 110 3.42 -9.32 8.18
CA LYS A 110 4.08 -8.50 9.21
C LYS A 110 4.10 -7.01 8.83
N GLN A 111 4.42 -6.69 7.58
CA GLN A 111 4.46 -5.30 7.12
C GLN A 111 3.09 -4.63 7.20
N PHE A 112 2.03 -5.32 6.74
CA PHE A 112 0.67 -4.82 6.82
C PHE A 112 0.21 -4.55 8.26
N TRP A 113 0.36 -5.52 9.16
CA TRP A 113 -0.17 -5.39 10.54
C TRP A 113 0.60 -4.39 11.40
N LEU A 114 1.94 -4.31 11.26
CA LEU A 114 2.72 -3.30 11.98
C LEU A 114 2.51 -1.90 11.39
N GLY A 115 2.36 -1.80 10.07
CA GLY A 115 1.96 -0.55 9.42
C GLY A 115 0.58 -0.06 9.87
N TYR A 116 -0.40 -0.96 9.96
CA TYR A 116 -1.74 -0.66 10.46
C TYR A 116 -1.72 -0.21 11.93
N LEU A 117 -0.86 -0.78 12.77
CA LEU A 117 -0.64 -0.31 14.15
C LEU A 117 -0.07 1.11 14.16
N CYS A 118 0.97 1.41 13.36
CA CYS A 118 1.50 2.77 13.22
C CYS A 118 0.43 3.77 12.75
N LEU A 119 -0.39 3.39 11.77
CA LEU A 119 -1.50 4.18 11.27
C LEU A 119 -2.58 4.43 12.35
N SER A 120 -2.91 3.41 13.14
CA SER A 120 -3.88 3.50 14.24
C SER A 120 -3.38 4.46 15.33
N VAL A 121 -2.11 4.38 15.70
CA VAL A 121 -1.50 5.32 16.67
C VAL A 121 -1.50 6.75 16.13
N PHE A 122 -1.21 6.94 14.83
CA PHE A 122 -1.29 8.27 14.19
C PHE A 122 -2.71 8.86 14.28
N PHE A 123 -3.75 8.07 13.98
CA PHE A 123 -5.14 8.54 14.11
C PHE A 123 -5.56 8.82 15.55
N ILE A 124 -5.12 8.01 16.53
CA ILE A 124 -5.36 8.30 17.96
C ILE A 124 -4.73 9.64 18.35
N MET A 125 -3.52 9.96 17.85
CA MET A 125 -2.88 11.24 18.12
C MET A 125 -3.63 12.42 17.47
N LEU A 126 -4.11 12.29 16.24
CA LEU A 126 -4.96 13.31 15.60
C LEU A 126 -6.27 13.54 16.38
N PHE A 127 -6.93 12.47 16.81
CA PHE A 127 -8.17 12.56 17.58
C PHE A 127 -7.96 13.24 18.94
N CYS A 128 -6.87 12.91 19.64
CA CYS A 128 -6.48 13.61 20.87
C CYS A 128 -6.19 15.11 20.62
N LEU A 129 -5.62 15.47 19.48
CA LEU A 129 -5.39 16.87 19.11
C LEU A 129 -6.69 17.61 18.79
N ASP A 130 -7.65 16.99 18.09
CA ASP A 130 -8.98 17.56 17.85
C ASP A 130 -9.70 17.85 19.18
N LEU A 131 -9.66 16.91 20.13
CA LEU A 131 -10.24 17.10 21.46
C LEU A 131 -9.53 18.20 22.26
N ALA A 132 -8.20 18.29 22.17
CA ALA A 132 -7.42 19.30 22.89
C ALA A 132 -7.52 20.71 22.30
N THR A 133 -7.80 20.83 21.00
CA THR A 133 -7.93 22.12 20.28
C THR A 133 -9.37 22.58 20.11
N GLY A 134 -10.36 21.72 20.39
CA GLY A 134 -11.77 22.00 20.14
C GLY A 134 -12.18 21.93 18.67
N MET A 135 -11.32 21.45 17.78
CA MET A 135 -11.48 21.48 16.32
C MET A 135 -12.45 20.41 15.77
N ILE A 136 -13.42 19.94 16.56
CA ILE A 136 -14.52 19.00 16.22
C ILE A 136 -14.15 18.02 15.08
N VAL A 137 -13.20 17.12 15.35
CA VAL A 137 -12.69 16.06 14.45
C VAL A 137 -12.12 16.49 13.09
N ILE A 138 -11.87 17.78 12.83
CA ILE A 138 -11.38 18.29 11.54
C ILE A 138 -9.99 17.73 11.19
N LEU A 139 -9.05 17.64 12.13
CA LEU A 139 -7.71 17.12 11.87
C LEU A 139 -7.75 15.62 11.55
N THR A 140 -8.53 14.86 12.33
CA THR A 140 -8.79 13.44 12.09
C THR A 140 -9.44 13.20 10.73
N LEU A 141 -10.43 14.04 10.36
CA LEU A 141 -11.11 13.97 9.07
C LEU A 141 -10.13 14.20 7.90
N VAL A 142 -9.37 15.30 7.92
CA VAL A 142 -8.38 15.61 6.87
C VAL A 142 -7.31 14.51 6.78
N GLY A 143 -6.81 14.04 7.92
CA GLY A 143 -5.87 12.90 7.96
C GLY A 143 -6.48 11.62 7.38
N SER A 144 -7.75 11.35 7.63
CA SER A 144 -8.43 10.14 7.14
C SER A 144 -8.60 10.17 5.62
N LEU A 145 -8.97 11.31 5.04
CA LEU A 145 -9.11 11.49 3.60
C LEU A 145 -7.74 11.37 2.91
N GLY A 146 -6.69 11.96 3.49
CA GLY A 146 -5.32 11.88 2.98
C GLY A 146 -4.66 10.51 3.10
N LEU A 147 -5.11 9.63 4.01
CA LEU A 147 -4.55 8.28 4.18
C LEU A 147 -5.48 7.15 3.73
N ALA A 148 -6.72 7.44 3.32
CA ALA A 148 -7.65 6.46 2.79
C ALA A 148 -7.11 5.74 1.54
N VAL A 149 -6.57 6.49 0.57
CA VAL A 149 -5.98 5.93 -0.66
C VAL A 149 -4.81 4.98 -0.37
N PRO A 150 -3.75 5.37 0.36
CA PRO A 150 -2.63 4.48 0.65
C PRO A 150 -2.99 3.33 1.58
N PHE A 151 -3.97 3.50 2.48
CA PHE A 151 -4.52 2.40 3.27
C PHE A 151 -5.19 1.35 2.38
N THR A 152 -6.06 1.78 1.45
CA THR A 152 -6.68 0.87 0.46
C THR A 152 -5.62 0.21 -0.42
N ALA A 153 -4.61 0.94 -0.88
CA ALA A 153 -3.50 0.38 -1.68
C ALA A 153 -2.72 -0.71 -0.91
N ALA A 154 -2.38 -0.47 0.36
CA ALA A 154 -1.73 -1.45 1.22
C ALA A 154 -2.63 -2.68 1.49
N ALA A 155 -3.94 -2.49 1.66
CA ALA A 155 -4.89 -3.59 1.81
C ALA A 155 -5.02 -4.41 0.52
N VAL A 156 -5.13 -3.77 -0.65
CA VAL A 156 -5.19 -4.44 -1.96
C VAL A 156 -3.92 -5.27 -2.21
N ARG A 157 -2.72 -4.69 -2.04
CA ARG A 157 -1.44 -5.43 -2.11
C ARG A 157 -1.36 -6.58 -1.12
N ARG A 158 -2.07 -6.51 0.02
CA ARG A 158 -2.16 -7.59 1.00
C ARG A 158 -3.13 -8.70 0.60
N LEU A 159 -4.24 -8.37 -0.09
CA LEU A 159 -5.13 -9.37 -0.68
C LEU A 159 -4.51 -10.08 -1.89
N HIS A 160 -3.72 -9.36 -2.69
CA HIS A 160 -2.94 -9.96 -3.79
C HIS A 160 -1.92 -10.99 -3.29
N ASP A 161 -1.35 -10.79 -2.10
CA ASP A 161 -0.48 -11.77 -1.45
C ASP A 161 -1.21 -13.06 -1.03
N THR A 162 -2.53 -13.00 -0.81
CA THR A 162 -3.40 -14.19 -0.57
C THR A 162 -4.09 -14.71 -1.84
N GLY A 163 -3.66 -14.26 -3.03
CA GLY A 163 -4.22 -14.72 -4.32
C GLY A 163 -5.62 -14.17 -4.65
N ARG A 164 -6.09 -13.15 -3.92
CA ARG A 164 -7.43 -12.57 -4.08
C ARG A 164 -7.35 -11.23 -4.82
N SER A 165 -8.40 -10.91 -5.60
CA SER A 165 -8.52 -9.60 -6.27
C SER A 165 -8.83 -8.46 -5.29
N GLY A 166 -8.46 -7.24 -5.65
CA GLY A 166 -8.72 -6.05 -4.83
C GLY A 166 -10.20 -5.80 -4.51
N TRP A 167 -11.15 -6.27 -5.34
CA TRP A 167 -12.61 -6.16 -5.12
C TRP A 167 -13.07 -6.64 -3.75
N TRP A 168 -12.41 -7.64 -3.17
CA TRP A 168 -12.74 -8.18 -1.85
C TRP A 168 -12.59 -7.14 -0.72
N PHE A 169 -11.86 -6.04 -0.94
CA PHE A 169 -11.79 -4.89 -0.02
C PHE A 169 -13.17 -4.26 0.24
N PHE A 170 -14.04 -4.19 -0.78
CA PHE A 170 -15.34 -3.53 -0.66
C PHE A 170 -16.37 -4.29 0.17
N ILE A 171 -16.08 -5.53 0.55
CA ILE A 171 -16.90 -6.27 1.50
C ILE A 171 -17.00 -5.54 2.85
N GLN A 172 -16.04 -4.67 3.21
CA GLN A 172 -16.12 -3.86 4.43
C GLN A 172 -17.40 -3.00 4.51
N PHE A 173 -18.00 -2.61 3.38
CA PHE A 173 -19.24 -1.84 3.36
C PHE A 173 -20.49 -2.64 3.77
N VAL A 174 -20.40 -3.96 3.90
CA VAL A 174 -21.45 -4.77 4.51
C VAL A 174 -21.34 -4.66 6.04
N PRO A 175 -22.32 -4.07 6.75
CA PRO A 175 -22.20 -3.85 8.18
C PRO A 175 -22.01 -5.15 8.97
N LEU A 176 -21.21 -5.09 10.04
CA LEU A 176 -20.82 -6.18 10.95
C LEU A 176 -20.03 -7.32 10.27
N VAL A 177 -20.64 -8.05 9.35
CA VAL A 177 -20.05 -9.23 8.69
C VAL A 177 -18.88 -8.85 7.80
N GLY A 178 -18.99 -7.71 7.12
CA GLY A 178 -18.02 -7.26 6.12
C GLY A 178 -16.61 -7.01 6.67
N PRO A 179 -16.45 -6.11 7.66
CA PRO A 179 -15.16 -5.85 8.29
C PRO A 179 -14.55 -7.10 8.93
N VAL A 180 -15.36 -7.95 9.59
CA VAL A 180 -14.88 -9.20 10.20
C VAL A 180 -14.36 -10.16 9.14
N TRP A 181 -15.07 -10.33 8.02
CA TRP A 181 -14.62 -11.16 6.91
C TRP A 181 -13.33 -10.63 6.28
N LEU A 182 -13.26 -9.33 5.99
CA LEU A 182 -12.07 -8.69 5.42
C LEU A 182 -10.85 -8.84 6.35
N LEU A 183 -11.04 -8.70 7.67
CA LEU A 183 -10.01 -8.91 8.68
C LEU A 183 -9.43 -10.34 8.61
N VAL A 184 -10.30 -11.35 8.51
CA VAL A 184 -9.88 -12.74 8.31
C VAL A 184 -9.06 -12.90 7.03
N LEU A 185 -9.47 -12.29 5.91
CA LEU A 185 -8.70 -12.34 4.65
C LEU A 185 -7.32 -11.68 4.78
N LEU A 186 -7.21 -10.56 5.47
CA LEU A 186 -5.94 -9.86 5.72
C LEU A 186 -5.01 -10.63 6.68
N ALA A 187 -5.57 -11.47 7.55
CA ALA A 187 -4.85 -12.31 8.51
C ALA A 187 -4.36 -13.65 7.94
N GLN A 188 -5.02 -14.19 6.90
CA GLN A 188 -4.65 -15.45 6.21
C GLN A 188 -3.18 -15.48 5.76
N GLU A 189 -2.56 -16.64 5.68
CA GLU A 189 -1.16 -16.72 5.21
C GLU A 189 -1.07 -16.47 3.70
N GLY A 190 -0.03 -15.75 3.28
CA GLY A 190 0.18 -15.43 1.87
C GLY A 190 0.57 -16.66 1.07
N GLU A 191 0.21 -16.70 -0.20
CA GLU A 191 0.64 -17.75 -1.13
C GLU A 191 2.07 -17.48 -1.62
N THR A 192 3.01 -17.30 -0.70
CA THR A 192 4.45 -17.34 -0.98
C THR A 192 4.92 -18.79 -1.02
N LYS A 193 4.50 -19.50 -2.07
CA LYS A 193 5.24 -20.60 -2.66
C LYS A 193 5.63 -20.19 -4.06
N ASP A 194 6.85 -20.52 -4.46
CA ASP A 194 7.57 -19.95 -5.60
C ASP A 194 7.04 -20.48 -6.95
N LYS A 195 5.75 -20.24 -7.22
CA LYS A 195 5.13 -20.48 -8.52
C LYS A 195 5.31 -19.23 -9.38
N GLU A 196 6.09 -19.44 -10.43
CA GLU A 196 6.63 -18.42 -11.31
C GLU A 196 5.57 -17.45 -11.86
N GLY A 197 5.95 -16.18 -11.96
CA GLY A 197 5.58 -15.36 -13.12
C GLY A 197 4.13 -14.90 -13.25
N ILE A 198 3.20 -15.18 -12.33
CA ILE A 198 1.86 -14.58 -12.38
C ILE A 198 1.97 -13.08 -12.04
N LYS A 199 2.24 -12.27 -13.06
CA LYS A 199 1.91 -10.83 -13.07
C LYS A 199 0.38 -10.72 -13.00
N PHE A 200 -0.14 -10.74 -11.79
CA PHE A 200 -1.56 -10.55 -11.50
C PHE A 200 -1.91 -9.06 -11.62
N ARG A 201 -1.69 -8.47 -12.81
CA ARG A 201 -2.26 -7.19 -13.20
C ARG A 201 -3.75 -7.40 -13.39
N MET A 202 -4.50 -7.38 -12.29
CA MET A 202 -5.93 -7.54 -12.37
C MET A 202 -6.52 -6.21 -12.85
N PRO A 203 -7.39 -6.19 -13.87
CA PRO A 203 -8.11 -4.97 -14.26
C PRO A 203 -8.96 -4.42 -13.10
N THR A 204 -9.18 -5.24 -12.07
CA THR A 204 -9.85 -4.90 -10.82
C THR A 204 -9.19 -3.77 -10.05
N ASP A 205 -7.86 -3.64 -10.14
CA ASP A 205 -7.11 -2.79 -9.22
C ASP A 205 -7.28 -1.31 -9.58
N TYR A 206 -7.33 -1.00 -10.88
CA TYR A 206 -7.76 0.31 -11.38
C TYR A 206 -9.21 0.63 -10.99
N VAL A 207 -10.12 -0.35 -11.07
CA VAL A 207 -11.52 -0.14 -10.68
C VAL A 207 -11.63 0.13 -9.17
N VAL A 208 -10.86 -0.58 -8.34
CA VAL A 208 -10.79 -0.35 -6.88
C VAL A 208 -10.22 1.03 -6.57
N ALA A 209 -9.16 1.46 -7.26
CA ALA A 209 -8.61 2.81 -7.10
C ALA A 209 -9.63 3.89 -7.50
N ALA A 210 -10.25 3.77 -8.67
CA ALA A 210 -11.23 4.73 -9.18
C ALA A 210 -12.48 4.83 -8.31
N THR A 211 -13.01 3.70 -7.84
CA THR A 211 -14.17 3.68 -6.92
C THR A 211 -13.81 4.20 -5.52
N THR A 212 -12.61 3.93 -5.01
CA THR A 212 -12.13 4.52 -3.75
C THR A 212 -12.04 6.04 -3.84
N VAL A 213 -11.44 6.57 -4.93
CA VAL A 213 -11.39 8.02 -5.19
C VAL A 213 -12.78 8.62 -5.35
N PHE A 214 -13.69 7.95 -6.07
CA PHE A 214 -15.08 8.39 -6.21
C PHE A 214 -15.80 8.45 -4.86
N ILE A 215 -15.65 7.44 -4.01
CA ILE A 215 -16.23 7.42 -2.65
C ILE A 215 -15.67 8.58 -1.83
N ILE A 216 -14.36 8.83 -1.86
CA ILE A 216 -13.72 9.96 -1.17
C ILE A 216 -14.30 11.30 -1.65
N VAL A 217 -14.43 11.50 -2.97
CA VAL A 217 -15.01 12.73 -3.55
C VAL A 217 -16.48 12.90 -3.15
N VAL A 218 -17.28 11.84 -3.21
CA VAL A 218 -18.69 11.89 -2.78
C VAL A 218 -18.79 12.19 -1.27
N SER A 219 -17.96 11.57 -0.43
CA SER A 219 -17.89 11.86 1.00
C SER A 219 -17.54 13.32 1.26
N VAL A 220 -16.53 13.87 0.58
CA VAL A 220 -16.16 15.30 0.69
C VAL A 220 -17.32 16.20 0.26
N VAL A 221 -17.99 15.90 -0.86
CA VAL A 221 -19.15 16.69 -1.32
C VAL A 221 -20.30 16.65 -0.29
N VAL A 222 -20.63 15.47 0.24
CA VAL A 222 -21.67 15.33 1.28
C VAL A 222 -21.30 16.08 2.56
N ILE A 223 -20.03 16.04 2.98
CA ILE A 223 -19.54 16.81 4.13
C ILE A 223 -19.65 18.33 3.87
N LEU A 224 -19.21 18.79 2.69
CA LEU A 224 -19.29 20.21 2.32
C LEU A 224 -20.75 20.71 2.26
N LEU A 225 -21.66 19.90 1.71
CA LEU A 225 -23.10 20.20 1.71
C LEU A 225 -23.67 20.23 3.13
N GLY A 226 -23.31 19.28 3.99
CA GLY A 226 -23.77 19.25 5.38
C GLY A 226 -23.28 20.43 6.20
N VAL A 227 -22.00 20.81 6.06
CA VAL A 227 -21.42 22.01 6.69
C VAL A 227 -22.09 23.28 6.14
N PHE A 228 -22.30 23.37 4.82
CA PHE A 228 -22.99 24.51 4.22
C PHE A 228 -24.44 24.63 4.71
N SER A 229 -25.18 23.52 4.82
CA SER A 229 -26.53 23.51 5.39
C SER A 229 -26.55 23.95 6.85
N ALA A 230 -25.62 23.47 7.69
CA ALA A 230 -25.53 23.90 9.09
C ALA A 230 -25.15 25.39 9.24
N VAL A 231 -24.33 25.94 8.32
CA VAL A 231 -24.01 27.37 8.30
C VAL A 231 -25.20 28.21 7.83
N LEU A 232 -26.04 27.71 6.92
CA LEU A 232 -27.28 28.41 6.54
C LEU A 232 -28.32 28.41 7.65
N ASP A 233 -28.49 27.28 8.36
CA ASP A 233 -29.39 27.16 9.53
C ASP A 233 -29.07 28.25 10.58
N GLU A 234 -27.79 28.41 10.93
CA GLU A 234 -27.32 29.45 11.87
C GLU A 234 -27.58 30.89 11.37
N ILE A 235 -27.50 31.13 10.05
CA ILE A 235 -27.75 32.46 9.45
C ILE A 235 -29.25 32.77 9.42
N ASP A 236 -30.09 31.80 9.06
CA ASP A 236 -31.55 31.96 9.05
C ASP A 236 -32.10 32.17 10.48
N ASP A 237 -31.49 31.55 11.51
CA ASP A 237 -31.83 31.76 12.92
C ASP A 237 -31.45 33.18 13.43
N GLU A 238 -30.24 33.70 13.11
CA GLU A 238 -29.85 35.07 13.53
C GLU A 238 -30.76 36.16 12.91
N ASP A 239 -31.16 36.02 11.64
CA ASP A 239 -32.07 36.96 10.98
C ASP A 239 -33.51 36.88 11.56
N PHE A 240 -33.95 35.71 12.03
CA PHE A 240 -35.30 35.52 12.60
C PHE A 240 -35.47 36.18 13.97
N ASP A 241 -34.53 35.99 14.90
CA ASP A 241 -34.61 36.60 16.25
C ASP A 241 -34.49 38.13 16.19
N SER A 242 -33.59 38.64 15.33
CA SER A 242 -33.45 40.06 14.97
C SER A 242 -34.79 40.69 14.54
N MET A 243 -35.56 39.99 13.70
CA MET A 243 -36.86 40.45 13.21
C MET A 243 -37.94 40.47 14.32
N TYR A 244 -37.83 39.58 15.31
CA TYR A 244 -38.81 39.46 16.38
C TYR A 244 -38.59 40.48 17.52
N GLU A 245 -37.34 40.77 17.92
CA GLU A 245 -37.05 41.79 18.94
C GLU A 245 -37.54 43.19 18.55
N VAL A 246 -37.36 43.59 17.28
CA VAL A 246 -37.83 44.90 16.77
C VAL A 246 -39.36 45.02 16.79
N SER A 247 -40.08 43.90 16.83
CA SER A 247 -41.54 43.84 16.73
C SER A 247 -42.24 43.68 18.09
N ALA A 248 -41.52 43.55 19.20
CA ALA A 248 -42.09 43.39 20.53
C ALA A 248 -42.49 44.75 21.14
N PRO A 249 -43.80 45.08 21.31
CA PRO A 249 -44.19 46.30 22.00
C PRO A 249 -43.90 46.19 23.51
N ASP A 250 -43.41 47.28 24.11
CA ASP A 250 -43.18 47.44 25.55
C ASP A 250 -44.45 47.21 26.39
N TYR A 251 -44.72 45.95 26.74
CA TYR A 251 -45.77 45.60 27.69
C TYR A 251 -45.25 45.82 29.11
N THR A 252 -45.29 47.06 29.56
CA THR A 252 -44.96 47.43 30.95
C THR A 252 -45.96 46.78 31.92
N VAL A 253 -45.58 45.62 32.48
CA VAL A 253 -46.37 44.91 33.49
C VAL A 253 -46.35 45.70 34.79
N ALA A 254 -47.31 46.61 34.94
CA ALA A 254 -47.58 47.28 36.20
C ALA A 254 -48.02 46.24 37.25
N GLN A 255 -47.13 45.90 38.18
CA GLN A 255 -47.45 45.03 39.32
C GLN A 255 -48.44 45.73 40.25
N ALA A 256 -49.73 45.47 40.05
CA ALA A 256 -50.77 45.91 40.97
C ALA A 256 -50.68 45.11 42.28
N SER A 257 -50.35 45.79 43.37
CA SER A 257 -50.23 45.20 44.71
C SER A 257 -51.60 44.97 45.37
N THR A 258 -52.33 43.95 44.93
CA THR A 258 -53.51 43.46 45.65
C THR A 258 -53.11 42.75 46.94
N GLY A 259 -53.01 43.52 48.03
CA GLY A 259 -52.82 42.99 49.37
C GLY A 259 -53.96 42.04 49.76
N ASN A 260 -53.62 40.80 50.13
CA ASN A 260 -54.59 39.78 50.48
C ASN A 260 -54.45 39.39 51.96
N THR A 261 -55.29 39.98 52.81
CA THR A 261 -55.21 39.87 54.27
C THR A 261 -55.91 38.59 54.75
N TYR A 262 -55.21 37.47 54.74
CA TYR A 262 -55.70 36.22 55.33
C TYR A 262 -55.64 36.25 56.87
N LEU A 263 -56.72 36.68 57.51
CA LEU A 263 -56.88 36.64 58.96
C LEU A 263 -57.11 35.21 59.47
N PHE A 264 -56.05 34.57 59.94
CA PHE A 264 -56.12 33.34 60.75
C PHE A 264 -56.51 33.65 62.21
N ARG A 265 -57.78 33.45 62.56
CA ARG A 265 -58.26 33.20 63.94
C ARG A 265 -59.73 32.77 63.88
N GLY A 266 -60.20 31.75 64.57
CA GLY A 266 -59.56 30.83 65.52
C GLY A 266 -60.65 30.27 66.44
N ALA A 267 -60.72 28.96 66.62
CA ALA A 267 -61.87 28.31 67.27
C ALA A 267 -62.03 28.68 68.75
N ARG A 268 -63.26 29.08 69.13
CA ARG A 268 -64.02 28.40 70.19
C ARG A 268 -65.51 28.73 70.14
#